data_AF-A0A8K0QE90-F1
#
_entry.id   AF-A0A8K0QE90-F1
#
_cell.length_a   1.000
_cell.length_b   1.000
_cell.length_c   1.000
_cell.angle_alpha   90.00
_cell.angle_beta   90.00
_cell.angle_gamma   90.00
#
_symmetry.space_group_name_H-M   'P 1'
#
loop_
_entity.id
_entity.type
_entity.pdbx_description
1 polymer ?
#
loop_
_entity_poly.entity_id
_entity_poly.type
_entity_poly.pdbx_seq_one_letter_code
_entity_poly.pdbx_strand_id
1 'polypeptide(L)'
;MSQYTSIKLPPPEHRIHPFLTGEEISTAIRHTATDYSHLIQYSTTVEDVEKRSAGGLKLLLRRENPDGTDTWYEEFYDHLVVATGHNSVPRVPNIPGLSTWKGGLQHATRWRSGENYSGQRILVVGSSESAIDIVLQSLPHVKGPIYVSQRSLHPRYPTVFNRPGVKIVSTIDRFTENEIHLSDGTIIRNIDTVVFATGYFYTYPFLSKVRPLQPQGGLRVPGLYQHIFDIYNPETIAFVGVANLSLTWLTWEKSAFLVALFWAGRIRLPPREIQEAWEASRLEDKGPRLFHLLELPHERVIYFDELNELATDYLHQEDSDDELLRSFPADWIVDLLSSRWWKLKKYGISEEG
;
A
#
# COMPACT_ATOMS: atom_id res chain seq x y z
N MET A 1 9.34 -25.86 -18.81
CA MET A 1 10.14 -25.23 -17.74
C MET A 1 9.43 -23.94 -17.40
N SER A 2 8.93 -23.81 -16.18
CA SER A 2 8.23 -22.60 -15.76
C SER A 2 9.19 -21.40 -15.92
N GLN A 3 8.73 -20.33 -16.56
CA GLN A 3 9.52 -19.11 -16.82
C GLN A 3 9.05 -17.95 -15.94
N TYR A 4 8.62 -18.25 -14.71
CA TYR A 4 8.27 -17.20 -13.76
C TYR A 4 9.41 -16.97 -12.77
N THR A 5 9.54 -15.72 -12.34
CA THR A 5 10.43 -15.32 -11.27
C THR A 5 9.63 -15.28 -9.98
N SER A 6 10.03 -16.02 -8.96
CA SER A 6 9.50 -15.85 -7.61
C SER A 6 10.60 -15.41 -6.66
N ILE A 7 10.29 -14.45 -5.81
CA ILE A 7 11.27 -13.95 -4.84
C ILE A 7 11.29 -14.89 -3.63
N LYS A 8 12.46 -15.50 -3.40
CA LYS A 8 12.69 -16.34 -2.23
C LYS A 8 13.21 -15.49 -1.08
N LEU A 9 12.40 -15.33 -0.04
CA LEU A 9 12.82 -14.68 1.19
C LEU A 9 13.72 -15.62 2.02
N PRO A 10 14.78 -15.10 2.65
CA PRO A 10 15.60 -15.90 3.56
C PRO A 10 14.82 -16.26 4.83
N PRO A 11 15.23 -17.29 5.58
CA PRO A 11 14.76 -17.46 6.95
C PRO A 11 15.27 -16.30 7.83
N PRO A 12 14.56 -15.90 8.90
CA PRO A 12 15.03 -14.86 9.81
C PRO A 12 16.37 -15.25 10.47
N GLU A 13 17.35 -14.35 10.44
CA GLU A 13 18.66 -14.54 11.07
C GLU A 13 18.51 -14.78 12.58
N HIS A 14 17.61 -14.04 13.21
CA HIS A 14 17.26 -14.21 14.62
C HIS A 14 16.03 -15.12 14.75
N ARG A 15 16.26 -16.44 14.87
CA ARG A 15 15.23 -17.50 15.02
C ARG A 15 14.35 -17.41 16.28
N ILE A 16 14.36 -16.28 16.98
CA ILE A 16 13.56 -16.04 18.19
C ILE A 16 12.11 -15.70 17.82
N HIS A 17 11.86 -15.18 16.62
CA HIS A 17 10.52 -14.86 16.10
C HIS A 17 10.47 -14.97 14.56
N PRO A 18 9.29 -15.13 13.92
CA PRO A 18 9.17 -15.39 12.48
C PRO A 18 9.36 -14.17 11.57
N PHE A 19 9.57 -12.96 12.13
CA PHE A 19 9.65 -11.73 11.33
C PHE A 19 11.06 -11.45 10.80
N LEU A 20 11.13 -11.17 9.50
CA LEU A 20 12.31 -10.56 8.87
C LEU A 20 12.39 -9.06 9.17
N THR A 21 13.60 -8.54 9.21
CA THR A 21 13.94 -7.13 9.25
C THR A 21 13.74 -6.49 7.88
N GLY A 22 13.64 -5.15 7.85
CA GLY A 22 13.59 -4.41 6.58
C GLY A 22 14.85 -4.60 5.73
N GLU A 23 16.00 -4.81 6.36
CA GLU A 23 17.28 -5.06 5.68
C GLU A 23 17.32 -6.44 5.01
N GLU A 24 16.89 -7.49 5.71
CA GLU A 24 16.79 -8.85 5.14
C GLU A 24 15.86 -8.85 3.92
N ILE A 25 14.68 -8.22 4.03
CA ILE A 25 13.72 -8.11 2.91
C ILE A 25 14.31 -7.30 1.76
N SER A 26 14.91 -6.13 2.04
CA SER A 26 15.48 -5.27 1.00
C SER A 26 16.64 -5.94 0.26
N THR A 27 17.45 -6.71 0.98
CA THR A 27 18.57 -7.47 0.42
C THR A 27 18.06 -8.57 -0.50
N ALA A 28 17.04 -9.33 -0.07
CA ALA A 28 16.43 -10.36 -0.91
C ALA A 28 15.86 -9.79 -2.22
N ILE A 29 15.11 -8.67 -2.14
CA ILE A 29 14.56 -7.99 -3.32
C ILE A 29 15.68 -7.53 -4.26
N ARG A 30 16.72 -6.88 -3.72
CA ARG A 30 17.85 -6.39 -4.52
C ARG A 30 18.59 -7.52 -5.22
N HIS A 31 18.78 -8.64 -4.52
CA HIS A 31 19.42 -9.81 -5.08
C HIS A 31 18.63 -10.34 -6.28
N THR A 32 17.32 -10.55 -6.13
CA THR A 32 16.47 -10.99 -7.25
C THR A 32 16.44 -9.99 -8.41
N ALA A 33 16.40 -8.68 -8.12
CA ALA A 33 16.41 -7.65 -9.16
C ALA A 33 17.73 -7.57 -9.94
N THR A 34 18.84 -8.09 -9.39
CA THR A 34 20.16 -8.02 -10.04
C THR A 34 20.18 -8.81 -11.36
N ASP A 35 19.51 -9.97 -11.41
CA ASP A 35 19.42 -10.81 -12.61
C ASP A 35 18.67 -10.09 -13.76
N TYR A 36 17.79 -9.16 -13.41
CA TYR A 36 16.99 -8.37 -14.35
C TYR A 36 17.50 -6.93 -14.53
N SER A 37 18.68 -6.61 -14.00
CA SER A 37 19.25 -5.24 -14.08
C SER A 37 19.37 -4.71 -15.50
N HIS A 38 19.56 -5.58 -16.49
CA HIS A 38 19.59 -5.24 -17.91
C HIS A 38 18.24 -4.77 -18.49
N LEU A 39 17.13 -4.98 -17.77
CA LEU A 39 15.78 -4.52 -18.12
C LEU A 39 15.36 -3.27 -17.32
N ILE A 40 16.17 -2.81 -16.36
CA ILE A 40 15.80 -1.75 -15.43
C ILE A 40 16.65 -0.50 -15.70
N GLN A 41 15.97 0.62 -15.98
CA GLN A 41 16.60 1.93 -16.04
C GLN A 41 16.47 2.64 -14.69
N TYR A 42 17.57 2.72 -13.94
CA TYR A 42 17.62 3.46 -12.67
C TYR A 42 17.75 4.97 -12.88
N SER A 43 17.54 5.75 -11.81
CA SER A 43 17.63 7.22 -11.81
C SER A 43 16.78 7.90 -12.88
N THR A 44 15.68 7.26 -13.28
CA THR A 44 14.81 7.69 -14.37
C THR A 44 13.38 7.75 -13.85
N THR A 45 12.71 8.89 -14.03
CA THR A 45 11.31 9.12 -13.68
C THR A 45 10.45 9.19 -14.94
N VAL A 46 9.24 8.63 -14.85
CA VAL A 46 8.19 8.81 -15.86
C VAL A 46 7.42 10.07 -15.48
N GLU A 47 7.53 11.10 -16.33
CA GLU A 47 6.97 12.43 -16.06
C GLU A 47 5.58 12.59 -16.69
N ASP A 48 5.36 11.97 -17.86
CA ASP A 48 4.08 12.03 -18.57
C ASP A 48 3.87 10.85 -19.51
N VAL A 49 2.61 10.56 -19.83
CA VAL A 49 2.18 9.50 -20.73
C VAL A 49 1.09 10.02 -21.64
N GLU A 50 1.25 9.83 -22.96
CA GLU A 50 0.30 10.24 -23.99
C GLU A 50 -0.08 9.07 -24.89
N LYS A 51 -1.33 9.05 -25.38
CA LYS A 51 -1.73 8.14 -26.47
C LYS A 51 -1.16 8.62 -27.80
N ARG A 52 -0.73 7.70 -28.64
CA ARG A 52 -0.27 8.00 -30.00
C ARG A 52 -1.40 7.80 -31.00
N SER A 53 -1.40 8.60 -32.07
CA SER A 53 -2.34 8.46 -33.19
C SER A 53 -2.19 7.14 -33.95
N ALA A 54 -0.97 6.58 -33.98
CA ALA A 54 -0.66 5.32 -34.65
C ALA A 54 -0.90 4.06 -33.78
N GLY A 55 -1.43 4.22 -32.55
CA GLY A 55 -1.51 3.16 -31.55
C GLY A 55 -0.33 3.18 -30.56
N GLY A 56 -0.57 2.65 -29.36
CA GLY A 56 0.39 2.64 -28.26
C GLY A 56 0.53 3.98 -27.52
N LEU A 57 1.60 4.09 -26.75
CA LEU A 57 1.88 5.14 -25.78
C LEU A 57 3.21 5.81 -26.08
N LYS A 58 3.29 7.10 -25.77
CA LYS A 58 4.52 7.89 -25.73
C LYS A 58 4.78 8.28 -24.27
N LEU A 59 5.95 7.95 -23.76
CA LEU A 59 6.40 8.30 -22.42
C LEU A 59 7.39 9.45 -22.50
N LEU A 60 7.19 10.46 -21.65
CA LEU A 60 8.21 11.48 -21.38
C LEU A 60 9.01 11.03 -20.15
N LEU A 61 10.32 10.87 -20.33
CA LEU A 61 11.23 10.36 -19.32
C LEU A 61 12.23 11.45 -18.92
N ARG A 62 12.56 11.49 -17.63
CA ARG A 62 13.61 12.34 -17.07
C ARG A 62 14.63 11.47 -16.34
N ARG A 63 15.88 11.50 -16.79
CA ARG A 63 17.00 10.84 -16.11
C ARG A 63 17.87 11.85 -15.40
N GLU A 64 18.06 11.65 -14.10
CA GLU A 64 19.00 12.42 -13.28
C GLU A 64 20.43 11.92 -13.55
N ASN A 65 21.30 12.81 -14.01
CA ASN A 65 22.69 12.51 -14.33
C ASN A 65 23.58 12.66 -13.08
N PRO A 66 24.74 11.98 -13.02
CA PRO A 66 25.65 12.06 -11.86
C PRO A 66 26.19 13.46 -11.54
N ASP A 67 26.18 14.37 -12.52
CA ASP A 67 26.60 15.77 -12.36
C ASP A 67 25.48 16.69 -11.85
N GLY A 68 24.31 16.12 -11.53
CA GLY A 68 23.12 16.85 -11.06
C GLY A 68 22.30 17.51 -12.17
N THR A 69 22.64 17.28 -13.45
CA THR A 69 21.83 17.72 -14.59
C THR A 69 20.75 16.69 -14.95
N ASP A 70 19.74 17.11 -15.71
CA ASP A 70 18.68 16.21 -16.18
C ASP A 70 18.79 15.96 -17.69
N THR A 71 18.63 14.70 -18.11
CA THR A 71 18.37 14.33 -19.51
C THR A 71 16.89 14.05 -19.69
N TRP A 72 16.26 14.74 -20.64
CA TRP A 72 14.86 14.51 -21.02
C TRP A 72 14.79 13.83 -22.37
N TYR A 73 13.96 12.79 -22.49
CA TYR A 73 13.80 12.04 -23.74
C TYR A 73 12.42 11.37 -23.82
N GLU A 74 12.03 11.00 -25.03
CA GLU A 74 10.77 10.31 -25.29
C GLU A 74 11.04 8.86 -25.71
N GLU A 75 10.19 7.95 -25.25
CA GLU A 75 10.18 6.56 -25.69
C GLU A 75 8.76 6.11 -26.02
N PHE A 76 8.63 5.05 -26.82
CA PHE A 76 7.36 4.57 -27.35
C PHE A 76 7.14 3.11 -26.98
N TYR A 77 5.94 2.80 -26.49
CA TYR A 77 5.59 1.48 -26.00
C TYR A 77 4.16 1.11 -26.39
N ASP A 78 3.91 -0.16 -26.68
CA ASP A 78 2.54 -0.65 -26.92
C ASP A 78 1.77 -0.81 -25.61
N HIS A 79 2.47 -1.20 -24.54
CA HIS A 79 1.91 -1.52 -23.24
C HIS A 79 2.62 -0.80 -22.09
N LEU A 80 1.88 -0.50 -21.02
CA LEU A 80 2.36 0.13 -19.80
C LEU A 80 1.81 -0.59 -18.57
N VAL A 81 2.71 -1.16 -17.76
CA VAL A 81 2.39 -1.66 -16.42
C VAL A 81 2.76 -0.62 -15.38
N VAL A 82 1.78 -0.16 -14.61
CA VAL A 82 1.97 0.81 -13.54
C VAL A 82 2.19 0.07 -12.21
N ALA A 83 3.44 0.06 -11.75
CA ALA A 83 3.87 -0.63 -10.52
C ALA A 83 4.60 0.31 -9.54
N THR A 84 4.22 1.60 -9.49
CA THR A 84 4.89 2.64 -8.68
C THR A 84 4.56 2.60 -7.19
N GLY A 85 3.68 1.67 -6.76
CA GLY A 85 3.14 1.61 -5.40
C GLY A 85 2.18 2.76 -5.07
N HIS A 86 1.71 2.78 -3.82
CA HIS A 86 0.70 3.74 -3.34
C HIS A 86 0.97 4.28 -1.92
N ASN A 87 2.19 4.10 -1.40
CA ASN A 87 2.56 4.49 -0.02
C ASN A 87 3.58 5.66 -0.01
N SER A 88 3.45 6.60 -0.94
CA SER A 88 4.40 7.71 -1.10
C SER A 88 3.80 9.08 -0.78
N VAL A 89 2.58 9.36 -1.23
CA VAL A 89 1.92 10.66 -0.97
C VAL A 89 1.13 10.63 0.33
N PRO A 90 1.54 11.38 1.36
CA PRO A 90 0.94 11.32 2.68
C PRO A 90 -0.48 11.89 2.67
N ARG A 91 -1.40 11.23 3.39
CA ARG A 91 -2.75 11.75 3.61
C ARG A 91 -2.80 12.48 4.95
N VAL A 92 -2.73 13.81 4.93
CA VAL A 92 -2.98 14.64 6.11
C VAL A 92 -4.41 15.19 6.04
N PRO A 93 -5.28 14.94 7.03
CA PRO A 93 -6.65 15.46 7.01
C PRO A 93 -6.66 16.99 7.11
N ASN A 94 -7.61 17.62 6.40
CA ASN A 94 -7.86 19.06 6.56
C ASN A 94 -8.57 19.30 7.90
N ILE A 95 -7.81 19.71 8.92
CA ILE A 95 -8.33 20.00 10.26
C ILE A 95 -8.27 21.52 10.49
N PRO A 96 -9.36 22.17 10.93
CA PRO A 96 -9.37 23.59 11.23
C PRO A 96 -8.22 24.01 12.15
N GLY A 97 -7.52 25.09 11.79
CA GLY A 97 -6.41 25.66 12.57
C GLY A 97 -5.08 24.91 12.48
N LEU A 98 -5.00 23.75 11.81
CA LEU A 98 -3.77 22.95 11.73
C LEU A 98 -2.58 23.74 11.16
N SER A 99 -2.83 24.62 10.19
CA SER A 99 -1.80 25.48 9.57
C SER A 99 -1.20 26.52 10.52
N THR A 100 -1.86 26.80 11.65
CA THR A 100 -1.40 27.77 12.67
C THR A 100 -0.69 27.12 13.85
N TRP A 101 -0.70 25.78 13.93
CA TRP A 101 -0.05 25.03 14.99
C TRP A 101 1.47 25.30 15.03
N LYS A 102 2.01 25.63 16.21
CA LYS A 102 3.43 25.98 16.39
C LYS A 102 4.33 24.79 16.71
N GLY A 103 3.77 23.65 17.12
CA GLY A 103 4.55 22.43 17.37
C GLY A 103 4.92 21.70 16.07
N GLY A 104 5.70 20.63 16.20
CA GLY A 104 6.07 19.76 15.09
C GLY A 104 4.85 19.07 14.48
N LEU A 105 4.82 19.01 13.15
CA LEU A 105 3.88 18.20 12.38
C LEU A 105 4.66 17.20 11.53
N GLN A 106 4.33 15.92 11.65
CA GLN A 106 4.99 14.86 10.91
C GLN A 106 3.97 13.85 10.38
N HIS A 107 4.19 13.33 9.18
CA HIS A 107 3.49 12.13 8.71
C HIS A 107 4.37 10.89 8.88
N ALA A 108 3.77 9.71 9.01
CA ALA A 108 4.45 8.42 9.16
C ALA A 108 5.53 8.14 8.09
N THR A 109 5.45 8.78 6.92
CA THR A 109 6.47 8.71 5.84
C THR A 109 7.86 9.15 6.27
N ARG A 110 7.95 10.09 7.21
CA ARG A 110 9.21 10.65 7.70
C ARG A 110 9.71 9.95 8.95
N TRP A 111 8.94 9.04 9.53
CA TRP A 111 9.35 8.28 10.71
C TRP A 111 10.43 7.26 10.34
N ARG A 112 11.41 7.07 11.23
CA ARG A 112 12.52 6.12 11.05
C ARG A 112 12.75 5.24 12.27
N SER A 113 12.61 5.81 13.46
CA SER A 113 12.83 5.13 14.74
C SER A 113 11.99 5.79 15.84
N GLY A 114 11.67 5.03 16.89
CA GLY A 114 11.08 5.59 18.11
C GLY A 114 11.96 6.66 18.78
N GLU A 115 13.28 6.57 18.60
CA GLU A 115 14.26 7.52 19.13
C GLU A 115 14.09 8.94 18.56
N ASN A 116 13.47 9.10 17.38
CA ASN A 116 13.18 10.40 16.79
C ASN A 116 12.35 11.31 17.71
N TYR A 117 11.63 10.73 18.68
CA TYR A 117 10.79 11.44 19.63
C TYR A 117 11.35 11.41 21.06
N SER A 118 12.65 11.13 21.23
CA SER A 118 13.29 11.12 22.55
C SER A 118 13.06 12.43 23.30
N GLY A 119 12.50 12.33 24.51
CA GLY A 119 12.21 13.49 25.36
C GLY A 119 11.04 14.37 24.91
N GLN A 120 10.34 14.02 23.83
CA GLN A 120 9.19 14.77 23.31
C GLN A 120 7.85 14.21 23.82
N ARG A 121 6.86 15.07 23.99
CA ARG A 121 5.44 14.71 24.16
C ARG A 121 4.80 14.63 22.79
N ILE A 122 4.29 13.47 22.41
CA ILE A 122 3.72 13.26 21.07
C ILE A 122 2.25 12.87 21.11
N LEU A 123 1.54 13.27 20.05
CA LEU A 123 0.19 12.81 19.74
C LEU A 123 0.18 12.11 18.38
N VAL A 124 -0.22 10.84 18.35
CA VAL A 124 -0.34 10.04 17.13
C VAL A 124 -1.79 10.02 16.68
N VAL A 125 -2.05 10.34 15.40
CA VAL A 125 -3.37 10.33 14.79
C VAL A 125 -3.49 9.11 13.88
N GLY A 126 -4.36 8.17 14.24
CA GLY A 126 -4.58 6.92 13.51
C GLY A 126 -4.49 5.68 14.39
N SER A 127 -4.94 4.54 13.86
CA SER A 127 -5.00 3.25 14.57
C SER A 127 -4.58 2.05 13.72
N SER A 128 -4.05 2.29 12.52
CA SER A 128 -3.58 1.22 11.62
C SER A 128 -2.13 0.82 11.92
N GLU A 129 -1.56 -0.06 11.10
CA GLU A 129 -0.23 -0.66 11.30
C GLU A 129 0.86 0.38 11.60
N SER A 130 0.93 1.48 10.82
CA SER A 130 1.91 2.55 11.07
C SER A 130 1.72 3.22 12.44
N ALA A 131 0.48 3.43 12.89
CA ALA A 131 0.22 4.02 14.20
C ALA A 131 0.67 3.07 15.31
N ILE A 132 0.38 1.77 15.16
CA ILE A 132 0.81 0.73 16.10
C ILE A 132 2.33 0.73 16.23
N ASP A 133 3.06 0.60 15.11
CA ASP A 133 4.52 0.50 15.16
C ASP A 133 5.15 1.81 15.68
N ILE A 134 4.65 2.99 15.28
CA ILE A 134 5.12 4.28 15.79
C ILE A 134 4.90 4.37 17.30
N VAL A 135 3.69 4.10 17.80
CA VAL A 135 3.39 4.20 19.23
C VAL A 135 4.26 3.22 20.01
N LEU A 136 4.25 1.93 19.63
CA LEU A 136 4.92 0.89 20.40
C LEU A 136 6.44 1.07 20.44
N GLN A 137 7.06 1.47 19.33
CA GLN A 137 8.51 1.69 19.28
C GLN A 137 8.93 3.03 19.90
N SER A 138 8.05 4.03 19.96
CA SER A 138 8.38 5.33 20.57
C SER A 138 8.18 5.37 22.09
N LEU A 139 7.36 4.46 22.64
CA LEU A 139 7.04 4.42 24.08
C LEU A 139 8.24 4.53 25.03
N PRO A 140 9.39 3.84 24.79
CA PRO A 140 10.55 3.93 25.68
C PRO A 140 11.29 5.28 25.64
N HIS A 141 11.04 6.11 24.62
CA HIS A 141 11.85 7.29 24.32
C HIS A 141 11.13 8.61 24.65
N VAL A 142 9.80 8.63 24.55
CA VAL A 142 9.00 9.85 24.71
C VAL A 142 8.95 10.36 26.16
N LYS A 143 8.60 11.63 26.32
CA LYS A 143 8.35 12.25 27.62
C LYS A 143 6.88 12.09 28.02
N GLY A 144 6.61 11.19 28.97
CA GLY A 144 5.25 10.96 29.48
C GLY A 144 4.42 10.07 28.54
N PRO A 145 3.07 10.09 28.64
CA PRO A 145 2.25 9.20 27.82
C PRO A 145 2.18 9.67 26.36
N ILE A 146 2.10 8.72 25.44
CA ILE A 146 1.74 8.97 24.04
C ILE A 146 0.22 9.13 23.95
N TYR A 147 -0.24 10.25 23.41
CA TYR A 147 -1.65 10.44 23.10
C TYR A 147 -1.97 9.76 21.77
N VAL A 148 -3.04 8.99 21.71
CA VAL A 148 -3.47 8.31 20.47
C VAL A 148 -4.90 8.73 20.14
N SER A 149 -5.05 9.53 19.09
CA SER A 149 -6.36 9.91 18.55
C SER A 149 -6.79 8.87 17.53
N GLN A 150 -7.79 8.06 17.88
CA GLN A 150 -8.30 7.00 17.02
C GLN A 150 -9.82 7.12 16.83
N ARG A 151 -10.27 6.87 15.60
CA ARG A 151 -11.70 6.86 15.24
C ARG A 151 -12.31 5.46 15.32
N SER A 152 -11.50 4.43 15.09
CA SER A 152 -11.93 3.05 14.99
C SER A 152 -10.81 2.15 15.51
N LEU A 153 -11.15 1.01 16.10
CA LEU A 153 -10.18 0.04 16.58
C LEU A 153 -9.49 -0.68 15.41
N HIS A 154 -8.28 -1.18 15.64
CA HIS A 154 -7.62 -2.04 14.67
C HIS A 154 -8.30 -3.42 14.64
N PRO A 155 -8.71 -3.96 13.49
CA PRO A 155 -9.43 -5.24 13.42
C PRO A 155 -8.65 -6.42 14.02
N ARG A 156 -7.32 -6.45 13.81
CA ARG A 156 -6.44 -7.52 14.33
C ARG A 156 -5.88 -7.24 15.72
N TYR A 157 -5.85 -5.98 16.14
CA TYR A 157 -5.15 -5.54 17.35
C TYR A 157 -6.01 -4.54 18.15
N PRO A 158 -7.27 -4.89 18.49
CA PRO A 158 -8.24 -3.91 19.00
C PRO A 158 -7.84 -3.29 20.34
N THR A 159 -7.06 -3.99 21.15
CA THR A 159 -6.63 -3.57 22.50
C THR A 159 -5.17 -3.13 22.57
N VAL A 160 -4.46 -3.00 21.44
CA VAL A 160 -3.00 -2.76 21.41
C VAL A 160 -2.55 -1.48 22.12
N PHE A 161 -3.44 -0.51 22.23
CA PHE A 161 -3.20 0.76 22.91
C PHE A 161 -3.68 0.77 24.37
N ASN A 162 -4.34 -0.28 24.86
CA ASN A 162 -4.77 -0.41 26.26
C ASN A 162 -3.57 -0.81 27.14
N ARG A 163 -2.61 0.10 27.31
CA ARG A 163 -1.38 -0.20 28.05
C ARG A 163 -0.81 1.02 28.77
N PRO A 164 0.00 0.81 29.83
CA PRO A 164 0.71 1.90 30.48
C PRO A 164 1.54 2.72 29.48
N GLY A 165 1.55 4.04 29.67
CA GLY A 165 2.24 4.98 28.79
C GLY A 165 1.48 5.36 27.52
N VAL A 166 0.30 4.80 27.26
CA VAL A 166 -0.58 5.21 26.15
C VAL A 166 -1.87 5.81 26.70
N LYS A 167 -2.29 6.94 26.14
CA LYS A 167 -3.57 7.59 26.44
C LYS A 167 -4.39 7.72 25.17
N ILE A 168 -5.38 6.85 25.03
CA ILE A 168 -6.37 6.95 23.94
C ILE A 168 -7.24 8.19 24.18
N VAL A 169 -7.45 8.96 23.13
CA VAL A 169 -8.28 10.17 23.13
C VAL A 169 -9.23 10.20 21.92
N SER A 170 -10.25 11.03 22.01
CA SER A 170 -11.22 11.25 20.93
C SER A 170 -10.58 11.92 19.70
N THR A 171 -11.35 12.04 18.62
CA THR A 171 -10.88 12.65 17.37
C THR A 171 -10.59 14.14 17.57
N ILE A 172 -9.60 14.66 16.85
CA ILE A 172 -9.31 16.09 16.85
C ILE A 172 -10.45 16.85 16.17
N ASP A 173 -10.97 17.87 16.86
CA ASP A 173 -11.93 18.82 16.31
C ASP A 173 -11.20 19.96 15.58
N ARG A 174 -10.27 20.63 16.27
CA ARG A 174 -9.48 21.74 15.72
C ARG A 174 -8.16 21.94 16.47
N PHE A 175 -7.28 22.71 15.84
CA PHE A 175 -6.07 23.25 16.44
C PHE A 175 -6.23 24.74 16.74
N THR A 176 -5.49 25.21 17.73
CA THR A 176 -5.07 26.61 17.85
C THR A 176 -3.56 26.66 17.67
N GLU A 177 -2.92 27.80 17.90
CA GLU A 177 -1.46 27.89 17.82
C GLU A 177 -0.73 26.94 18.80
N ASN A 178 -1.32 26.65 19.98
CA ASN A 178 -0.64 25.91 21.06
C ASN A 178 -1.53 24.85 21.76
N GLU A 179 -2.79 24.70 21.34
CA GLU A 179 -3.73 23.73 21.92
C GLU A 179 -4.38 22.87 20.85
N ILE A 180 -4.64 21.60 21.20
CA ILE A 180 -5.39 20.65 20.38
C ILE A 180 -6.74 20.42 21.06
N HIS A 181 -7.82 20.81 20.39
CA HIS A 181 -9.19 20.65 20.88
C HIS A 181 -9.78 19.37 20.30
N LEU A 182 -10.31 18.51 21.16
CA LEU A 182 -10.90 17.23 20.77
C LEU A 182 -12.42 17.33 20.66
N SER A 183 -13.02 16.36 19.98
CA SER A 183 -14.47 16.32 19.74
C SER A 183 -15.33 16.12 20.99
N ASP A 184 -14.75 15.62 22.08
CA ASP A 184 -15.42 15.52 23.39
C ASP A 184 -15.29 16.78 24.25
N GLY A 185 -14.68 17.85 23.73
CA GLY A 185 -14.42 19.10 24.45
C GLY A 185 -13.12 19.12 25.27
N THR A 186 -12.39 18.01 25.34
CA THR A 186 -11.08 17.96 25.98
C THR A 186 -10.05 18.81 25.23
N ILE A 187 -9.20 19.51 25.98
CA ILE A 187 -8.09 20.30 25.43
C ILE A 187 -6.76 19.68 25.83
N ILE A 188 -5.94 19.30 24.85
CA ILE A 188 -4.57 18.83 25.06
C ILE A 188 -3.62 20.00 24.82
N ARG A 189 -2.65 20.16 25.73
CA ARG A 189 -1.60 21.19 25.70
C ARG A 189 -0.22 20.55 25.81
N ASN A 190 0.82 21.29 25.44
CA ASN A 190 2.21 20.88 25.56
C ASN A 190 2.52 19.58 24.77
N ILE A 191 2.00 19.49 23.54
CA ILE A 191 2.43 18.48 22.58
C ILE A 191 3.55 19.09 21.75
N ASP A 192 4.69 18.40 21.72
CA ASP A 192 5.85 18.85 20.95
C ASP A 192 5.67 18.46 19.47
N THR A 193 5.19 17.23 19.19
CA THR A 193 4.99 16.74 17.83
C THR A 193 3.67 16.00 17.65
N VAL A 194 2.92 16.34 16.59
CA VAL A 194 1.76 15.58 16.12
C VAL A 194 2.18 14.71 14.95
N VAL A 195 1.92 13.41 15.07
CA VAL A 195 2.30 12.40 14.08
C VAL A 195 1.06 11.83 13.40
N PHE A 196 0.88 12.17 12.13
CA PHE A 196 -0.17 11.65 11.29
C PHE A 196 0.20 10.26 10.75
N ALA A 197 -0.44 9.23 11.31
CA ALA A 197 -0.41 7.85 10.82
C ALA A 197 -1.71 7.55 10.06
N THR A 198 -2.08 8.47 9.18
CA THR A 198 -3.39 8.54 8.53
C THR A 198 -3.40 7.95 7.12
N GLY A 199 -2.34 7.26 6.70
CA GLY A 199 -2.27 6.55 5.42
C GLY A 199 -1.90 7.46 4.25
N TYR A 200 -2.25 7.04 3.04
CA TYR A 200 -1.71 7.61 1.80
C TYR A 200 -2.81 7.89 0.79
N PHE A 201 -2.46 8.68 -0.22
CA PHE A 201 -3.24 8.84 -1.43
C PHE A 201 -2.65 7.99 -2.57
N TYR A 202 -3.53 7.38 -3.37
CA TYR A 202 -3.18 6.89 -4.70
C TYR A 202 -2.94 8.09 -5.60
N THR A 203 -1.81 8.11 -6.32
CA THR A 203 -1.49 9.20 -7.24
C THR A 203 -0.74 8.66 -8.44
N TYR A 204 -1.17 9.09 -9.64
CA TYR A 204 -0.53 8.75 -10.91
C TYR A 204 -0.61 9.98 -11.83
N PRO A 205 0.07 11.10 -11.49
CA PRO A 205 -0.09 12.36 -12.20
C PRO A 205 0.34 12.25 -13.68
N PHE A 206 1.32 11.40 -13.96
CA PHE A 206 1.81 11.08 -15.30
C PHE A 206 0.79 10.37 -16.20
N LEU A 207 -0.38 9.96 -15.69
CA LEU A 207 -1.45 9.34 -16.49
C LEU A 207 -2.59 10.29 -16.84
N SER A 208 -2.51 11.56 -16.44
CA SER A 208 -3.62 12.53 -16.53
C SER A 208 -4.15 12.77 -17.96
N LYS A 209 -3.34 12.50 -18.98
CA LYS A 209 -3.73 12.63 -20.40
C LYS A 209 -4.33 11.36 -21.01
N VAL A 210 -4.17 10.20 -20.36
CA VAL A 210 -4.61 8.90 -20.88
C VAL A 210 -5.68 8.24 -20.02
N ARG A 211 -5.88 8.73 -18.79
CA ARG A 211 -6.93 8.30 -17.87
C ARG A 211 -7.66 9.52 -17.30
N PRO A 212 -8.96 9.41 -16.98
CA PRO A 212 -9.65 10.48 -16.27
C PRO A 212 -8.97 10.77 -14.93
N LEU A 213 -8.92 12.06 -14.56
CA LEU A 213 -8.42 12.47 -13.25
C LEU A 213 -9.19 11.74 -12.15
N GLN A 214 -8.46 11.23 -11.15
CA GLN A 214 -9.06 10.45 -10.06
C GLN A 214 -10.14 11.28 -9.35
N PRO A 215 -11.42 10.85 -9.35
CA PRO A 215 -12.45 11.51 -8.58
C PRO A 215 -12.12 11.40 -7.09
N GLN A 216 -12.29 12.52 -6.37
CA GLN A 216 -12.27 12.58 -4.90
C GLN A 216 -10.92 12.26 -4.23
N GLY A 217 -9.90 13.05 -4.58
CA GLY A 217 -8.76 13.30 -3.69
C GLY A 217 -7.88 12.08 -3.40
N GLY A 218 -7.70 11.17 -4.35
CA GLY A 218 -6.70 10.09 -4.26
C GLY A 218 -7.04 8.94 -3.30
N LEU A 219 -8.32 8.75 -2.94
CA LEU A 219 -8.73 7.66 -2.06
C LEU A 219 -8.78 6.28 -2.76
N ARG A 220 -8.92 6.27 -4.09
CA ARG A 220 -8.93 5.07 -4.93
C ARG A 220 -8.45 5.37 -6.34
N VAL A 221 -8.23 4.31 -7.11
CA VAL A 221 -7.97 4.33 -8.54
C VAL A 221 -9.24 3.90 -9.28
N PRO A 222 -9.94 4.79 -9.98
CA PRO A 222 -11.14 4.45 -10.75
C PRO A 222 -10.80 3.69 -12.03
N GLY A 223 -11.79 3.04 -12.63
CA GLY A 223 -11.68 2.41 -13.94
C GLY A 223 -10.72 1.22 -13.96
N LEU A 224 -10.64 0.47 -12.86
CA LEU A 224 -9.83 -0.75 -12.78
C LEU A 224 -10.72 -1.96 -12.57
N TYR A 225 -10.63 -2.93 -13.47
CA TYR A 225 -11.22 -4.26 -13.28
C TYR A 225 -10.26 -5.14 -12.48
N GLN A 226 -10.78 -5.80 -11.45
CA GLN A 226 -10.01 -6.67 -10.56
C GLN A 226 -8.76 -5.98 -9.96
N HIS A 227 -8.80 -4.65 -9.81
CA HIS A 227 -7.64 -3.83 -9.38
C HIS A 227 -6.41 -3.85 -10.30
N ILE A 228 -6.51 -4.47 -11.48
CA ILE A 228 -5.38 -4.75 -12.37
C ILE A 228 -5.58 -4.04 -13.72
N PHE A 229 -6.64 -4.37 -14.45
CA PHE A 229 -6.80 -3.98 -15.84
C PHE A 229 -7.50 -2.64 -15.96
N ASP A 230 -6.97 -1.71 -16.77
CA ASP A 230 -7.70 -0.49 -17.09
C ASP A 230 -8.92 -0.81 -17.95
N ILE A 231 -10.12 -0.50 -17.47
CA ILE A 231 -11.39 -0.86 -18.13
C ILE A 231 -11.51 -0.23 -19.53
N TYR A 232 -10.94 0.96 -19.72
CA TYR A 232 -11.07 1.75 -20.94
C TYR A 232 -9.92 1.51 -21.93
N ASN A 233 -8.80 0.97 -21.45
CA ASN A 233 -7.55 0.78 -22.17
C ASN A 233 -6.86 -0.56 -21.83
N PRO A 234 -7.57 -1.70 -21.72
CA PRO A 234 -7.01 -2.91 -21.10
C PRO A 234 -5.83 -3.48 -21.88
N GLU A 235 -5.84 -3.31 -23.21
CA GLU A 235 -4.76 -3.75 -24.11
C GLU A 235 -3.49 -2.89 -24.00
N THR A 236 -3.51 -1.77 -23.27
CA THR A 236 -2.37 -0.84 -23.23
C THR A 236 -1.95 -0.44 -21.83
N ILE A 237 -2.85 -0.44 -20.83
CA ILE A 237 -2.55 -0.02 -19.46
C ILE A 237 -3.05 -1.05 -18.47
N ALA A 238 -2.15 -1.50 -17.60
CA ALA A 238 -2.47 -2.34 -16.45
C ALA A 238 -1.74 -1.84 -15.19
N PHE A 239 -2.20 -2.29 -14.03
CA PHE A 239 -1.69 -1.92 -12.72
C PHE A 239 -1.28 -3.16 -11.95
N VAL A 240 -0.16 -3.08 -11.26
CA VAL A 240 0.29 -4.13 -10.33
C VAL A 240 0.54 -3.49 -8.97
N GLY A 241 -0.07 -4.08 -7.94
CA GLY A 241 0.10 -3.65 -6.56
C GLY A 241 -0.78 -2.49 -6.10
N VAL A 242 -1.92 -2.26 -6.76
CA VAL A 242 -2.95 -1.31 -6.29
C VAL A 242 -3.78 -1.90 -5.14
N ALA A 243 -4.04 -3.21 -5.17
CA ALA A 243 -4.78 -3.88 -4.10
C ALA A 243 -4.01 -3.80 -2.77
N ASN A 244 -4.68 -3.33 -1.72
CA ASN A 244 -4.13 -3.23 -0.38
C ASN A 244 -4.39 -4.54 0.39
N LEU A 245 -3.34 -5.35 0.48
CA LEU A 245 -3.34 -6.63 1.16
C LEU A 245 -2.16 -6.76 2.12
N SER A 246 -2.34 -7.55 3.18
CA SER A 246 -1.22 -8.01 4.02
C SER A 246 -0.47 -9.21 3.41
N LEU A 247 -0.69 -9.56 2.14
CA LEU A 247 -0.07 -10.66 1.37
C LEU A 247 0.36 -10.17 -0.01
N THR A 248 1.12 -9.08 -0.03
CA THR A 248 1.43 -8.27 -1.21
C THR A 248 2.03 -9.05 -2.37
N TRP A 249 3.04 -9.89 -2.10
CA TRP A 249 3.88 -10.53 -3.13
C TRP A 249 3.09 -11.45 -4.04
N LEU A 250 2.27 -12.34 -3.45
CA LEU A 250 1.46 -13.30 -4.18
C LEU A 250 0.45 -12.59 -5.10
N THR A 251 -0.17 -11.51 -4.61
CA THR A 251 -1.09 -10.73 -5.43
C THR A 251 -0.38 -9.97 -6.54
N TRP A 252 0.86 -9.52 -6.32
CA TRP A 252 1.65 -8.83 -7.35
C TRP A 252 2.10 -9.79 -8.45
N GLU A 253 2.62 -10.96 -8.07
CA GLU A 253 3.04 -12.02 -9.00
C GLU A 253 1.85 -12.50 -9.85
N LYS A 254 0.71 -12.79 -9.20
CA LYS A 254 -0.52 -13.22 -9.90
C LYS A 254 -1.06 -12.15 -10.84
N SER A 255 -1.06 -10.89 -10.41
CA SER A 255 -1.48 -9.77 -11.26
C SER A 255 -0.57 -9.62 -12.48
N ALA A 256 0.75 -9.66 -12.28
CA ALA A 256 1.73 -9.56 -13.36
C ALA A 256 1.60 -10.73 -14.35
N PHE A 257 1.38 -11.94 -13.85
CA PHE A 257 1.18 -13.13 -14.68
C PHE A 257 -0.09 -13.03 -15.54
N LEU A 258 -1.21 -12.62 -14.96
CA LEU A 258 -2.46 -12.42 -15.70
C LEU A 258 -2.34 -11.32 -16.76
N VAL A 259 -1.64 -10.23 -16.45
CA VAL A 259 -1.34 -9.17 -17.44
C VAL A 259 -0.53 -9.74 -18.61
N ALA A 260 0.50 -10.53 -18.33
CA ALA A 260 1.32 -11.16 -19.36
C ALA A 260 0.50 -12.13 -20.22
N LEU A 261 -0.35 -12.98 -19.62
CA LEU A 261 -1.24 -13.88 -20.36
C LEU A 261 -2.22 -13.12 -21.25
N PHE A 262 -2.80 -12.02 -20.74
CA PHE A 262 -3.78 -11.24 -21.47
C PHE A 262 -3.15 -10.55 -22.69
N TRP A 263 -2.03 -9.86 -22.51
CA TRP A 263 -1.35 -9.18 -23.62
C TRP A 263 -0.68 -10.16 -24.59
N ALA A 264 -0.36 -11.39 -24.17
CA ALA A 264 0.03 -12.48 -25.06
C ALA A 264 -1.15 -13.13 -25.81
N GLY A 265 -2.39 -12.68 -25.57
CA GLY A 265 -3.60 -13.23 -26.19
C GLY A 265 -4.00 -14.62 -25.71
N ARG A 266 -3.44 -15.08 -24.58
CA ARG A 266 -3.70 -16.42 -24.00
C ARG A 266 -4.94 -16.48 -23.12
N ILE A 267 -5.40 -15.33 -22.61
CA ILE A 267 -6.67 -15.19 -21.87
C ILE A 267 -7.47 -14.02 -22.44
N ARG A 268 -8.76 -13.93 -22.07
CA ARG A 268 -9.65 -12.84 -22.46
C ARG A 268 -10.30 -12.24 -21.22
N LEU A 269 -10.41 -10.92 -21.20
CA LEU A 269 -11.22 -10.24 -20.19
C LEU A 269 -12.71 -10.32 -20.55
N PRO A 270 -13.61 -10.28 -19.56
CA PRO A 270 -15.03 -10.20 -19.83
C PRO A 270 -15.40 -8.88 -20.54
N PRO A 271 -16.58 -8.80 -21.20
CA PRO A 271 -17.07 -7.57 -21.81
C PRO A 271 -17.01 -6.37 -20.84
N ARG A 272 -16.83 -5.16 -21.41
CA ARG A 272 -16.66 -3.93 -20.62
C ARG A 272 -17.78 -3.72 -19.62
N GLU A 273 -19.01 -4.03 -20.00
CA GLU A 273 -20.20 -3.86 -19.18
C GLU A 273 -20.11 -4.68 -17.89
N ILE A 274 -19.53 -5.89 -17.95
CA ILE A 274 -19.30 -6.72 -16.76
C ILE A 274 -18.20 -6.12 -15.89
N GLN A 275 -17.15 -5.59 -16.49
CA GLN A 275 -16.05 -4.94 -15.76
C GLN A 275 -16.52 -3.67 -15.02
N GLU A 276 -17.33 -2.83 -15.68
CA GLU A 276 -17.93 -1.63 -15.09
C GLU A 276 -18.93 -1.99 -13.98
N ALA A 277 -19.74 -3.04 -14.17
CA ALA A 277 -20.65 -3.54 -13.15
C ALA A 277 -19.90 -4.06 -11.91
N TRP A 278 -18.77 -4.74 -12.10
CA TRP A 278 -17.89 -5.15 -11.00
C TRP A 278 -17.34 -3.95 -10.23
N GLU A 279 -16.85 -2.91 -10.93
CA GLU A 279 -16.36 -1.69 -10.27
C GLU A 279 -17.49 -0.99 -9.49
N ALA A 280 -18.67 -0.85 -10.09
CA ALA A 280 -19.82 -0.18 -9.48
C ALA A 280 -20.29 -0.91 -8.22
N SER A 281 -20.49 -2.23 -8.30
CA SER A 281 -20.89 -3.08 -7.17
C SER A 281 -19.91 -2.96 -6.00
N ARG A 282 -18.60 -3.03 -6.29
CA ARG A 282 -17.57 -2.91 -5.27
C ARG A 282 -17.51 -1.51 -4.66
N LEU A 283 -17.75 -0.46 -5.45
CA LEU A 283 -17.81 0.91 -4.96
C LEU A 283 -19.02 1.15 -4.06
N GLU A 284 -20.16 0.54 -4.37
CA GLU A 284 -21.37 0.57 -3.55
C GLU A 284 -21.13 -0.14 -2.19
N ASP A 285 -20.51 -1.31 -2.21
CA ASP A 285 -20.23 -2.10 -0.99
C ASP A 285 -19.15 -1.46 -0.10
N LYS A 286 -17.97 -1.15 -0.65
CA LYS A 286 -16.79 -0.74 0.13
C LYS A 286 -16.64 0.78 0.27
N GLY A 287 -17.31 1.54 -0.58
CA GLY A 287 -17.06 2.98 -0.72
C GLY A 287 -15.63 3.28 -1.22
N PRO A 288 -15.29 4.57 -1.41
CA PRO A 288 -14.04 4.94 -2.08
C PRO A 288 -12.79 4.61 -1.26
N ARG A 289 -12.86 4.72 0.08
CA ARG A 289 -11.67 4.54 0.94
C ARG A 289 -11.22 3.09 1.06
N LEU A 290 -12.16 2.15 1.10
CA LEU A 290 -11.87 0.73 1.30
C LEU A 290 -11.94 -0.06 -0.02
N PHE A 291 -12.18 0.61 -1.15
CA PHE A 291 -12.34 0.00 -2.46
C PHE A 291 -11.24 -1.01 -2.80
N HIS A 292 -9.97 -0.67 -2.59
CA HIS A 292 -8.83 -1.55 -2.87
C HIS A 292 -8.42 -2.43 -1.68
N LEU A 293 -9.11 -2.35 -0.53
CA LEU A 293 -8.82 -3.20 0.62
C LEU A 293 -9.53 -4.55 0.44
N LEU A 294 -8.78 -5.64 0.60
CA LEU A 294 -9.33 -7.01 0.60
C LEU A 294 -9.24 -7.60 2.01
N GLU A 295 -10.40 -7.75 2.64
CA GLU A 295 -10.53 -8.19 4.04
C GLU A 295 -10.28 -9.69 4.20
N LEU A 296 -9.83 -10.10 5.39
CA LEU A 296 -9.61 -11.50 5.72
C LEU A 296 -10.88 -12.14 6.33
N PRO A 297 -11.07 -13.46 6.16
CA PRO A 297 -10.39 -14.35 5.20
C PRO A 297 -11.11 -14.43 3.85
N HIS A 298 -12.44 -14.26 3.85
CA HIS A 298 -13.33 -14.63 2.76
C HIS A 298 -13.11 -13.84 1.47
N GLU A 299 -12.95 -12.51 1.57
CA GLU A 299 -12.80 -11.65 0.38
C GLU A 299 -11.51 -11.95 -0.39
N ARG A 300 -10.43 -12.34 0.31
CA ARG A 300 -9.18 -12.74 -0.34
C ARG A 300 -9.29 -14.07 -1.07
N VAL A 301 -10.03 -15.02 -0.52
CA VAL A 301 -10.27 -16.31 -1.20
C VAL A 301 -11.07 -16.06 -2.48
N ILE A 302 -12.19 -15.33 -2.38
CA ILE A 302 -13.01 -14.96 -3.55
C ILE A 302 -12.17 -14.25 -4.60
N TYR A 303 -11.40 -13.23 -4.20
CA TYR A 303 -10.58 -12.49 -5.15
C TYR A 303 -9.58 -13.39 -5.89
N PHE A 304 -8.95 -14.35 -5.20
CA PHE A 304 -8.02 -15.28 -5.85
C PHE A 304 -8.73 -16.20 -6.84
N ASP A 305 -9.92 -16.70 -6.46
CA ASP A 305 -10.74 -17.56 -7.30
C ASP A 305 -11.25 -16.79 -8.53
N GLU A 306 -11.77 -15.56 -8.38
CA GLU A 306 -12.17 -14.69 -9.49
C GLU A 306 -11.00 -14.42 -10.45
N LEU A 307 -9.79 -14.18 -9.91
CA LEU A 307 -8.60 -14.03 -10.74
C LEU A 307 -8.19 -15.35 -11.44
N ASN A 308 -8.48 -16.52 -10.87
CA ASN A 308 -8.23 -17.83 -11.50
C ASN A 308 -9.23 -18.11 -12.63
N GLU A 309 -10.49 -17.68 -12.46
CA GLU A 309 -11.52 -17.80 -13.49
C GLU A 309 -11.14 -17.08 -14.79
N LEU A 310 -10.40 -15.97 -14.70
CA LEU A 310 -9.87 -15.28 -15.88
C LEU A 310 -8.90 -16.14 -16.71
N ALA A 311 -8.30 -17.17 -16.12
CA ALA A 311 -7.31 -18.03 -16.74
C ALA A 311 -7.79 -19.49 -16.91
N THR A 312 -9.08 -19.79 -16.69
CA THR A 312 -9.61 -21.16 -16.80
C THR A 312 -9.32 -21.80 -18.16
N ASP A 313 -9.59 -21.09 -19.26
CA ASP A 313 -9.32 -21.61 -20.62
C ASP A 313 -7.82 -21.83 -20.86
N TYR A 314 -6.97 -21.01 -20.26
CA TYR A 314 -5.52 -21.15 -20.34
C TYR A 314 -5.05 -22.42 -19.61
N LEU A 315 -5.60 -22.69 -18.42
CA LEU A 315 -5.28 -23.89 -17.62
C LEU A 315 -5.68 -25.21 -18.30
N HIS A 316 -6.54 -25.17 -19.32
CA HIS A 316 -6.89 -26.34 -20.12
C HIS A 316 -5.91 -26.62 -21.29
N GLN A 317 -4.91 -25.77 -21.51
CA GLN A 317 -3.91 -25.92 -22.58
C GLN A 317 -2.76 -26.84 -22.12
N GLU A 318 -2.22 -27.64 -23.04
CA GLU A 318 -1.15 -28.63 -22.73
C GLU A 318 0.17 -27.99 -22.25
N ASP A 319 0.44 -26.73 -22.61
CA ASP A 319 1.64 -25.97 -22.23
C ASP A 319 1.41 -24.96 -21.09
N SER A 320 0.31 -25.10 -20.35
CA SER A 320 -0.05 -24.18 -19.27
C SER A 320 0.89 -24.26 -18.06
N ASP A 321 1.16 -23.10 -17.46
CA ASP A 321 1.89 -22.94 -16.21
C ASP A 321 0.88 -22.48 -15.14
N ASP A 322 0.55 -23.38 -14.23
CA ASP A 322 -0.47 -23.18 -13.21
C ASP A 322 0.08 -22.65 -11.87
N GLU A 323 1.40 -22.49 -11.76
CA GLU A 323 2.05 -22.28 -10.47
C GLU A 323 1.64 -20.97 -9.80
N LEU A 324 1.45 -19.90 -10.57
CA LEU A 324 0.99 -18.59 -10.10
C LEU A 324 -0.54 -18.43 -10.15
N LEU A 325 -1.27 -19.45 -10.62
CA LEU A 325 -2.74 -19.52 -10.67
C LEU A 325 -3.32 -20.49 -9.63
N ARG A 326 -2.53 -20.85 -8.61
CA ARG A 326 -3.03 -21.64 -7.48
C ARG A 326 -4.06 -20.84 -6.67
N SER A 327 -5.04 -21.54 -6.11
CA SER A 327 -6.01 -20.97 -5.18
C SER A 327 -5.31 -20.34 -3.96
N PHE A 328 -6.04 -19.47 -3.26
CA PHE A 328 -5.53 -18.83 -2.06
C PHE A 328 -5.04 -19.88 -1.04
N PRO A 329 -3.78 -19.81 -0.56
CA PRO A 329 -3.25 -20.79 0.39
C PRO A 329 -3.87 -20.60 1.77
N ALA A 330 -4.87 -21.42 2.11
CA ALA A 330 -5.63 -21.29 3.36
C ALA A 330 -4.74 -21.36 4.62
N ASP A 331 -3.68 -22.17 4.61
CA ASP A 331 -2.72 -22.29 5.71
C ASP A 331 -2.04 -20.95 6.05
N TRP A 332 -1.94 -20.02 5.09
CA TRP A 332 -1.36 -18.71 5.35
C TRP A 332 -2.24 -17.81 6.20
N ILE A 333 -3.55 -18.05 6.22
CA ILE A 333 -4.43 -17.39 7.21
C ILE A 333 -4.03 -17.85 8.61
N VAL A 334 -3.74 -19.14 8.78
CA VAL A 334 -3.30 -19.71 10.05
C VAL A 334 -1.95 -19.10 10.46
N ASP A 335 -0.99 -19.00 9.53
CA ASP A 335 0.30 -18.36 9.78
C ASP A 335 0.17 -16.87 10.12
N LEU A 336 -0.70 -16.14 9.41
CA LEU A 336 -0.94 -14.73 9.68
C LEU A 336 -1.60 -14.52 11.05
N LEU A 337 -2.57 -15.36 11.41
CA LEU A 337 -3.22 -15.31 12.72
C LEU A 337 -2.25 -15.72 13.83
N SER A 338 -1.40 -16.73 13.63
CA SER A 338 -0.41 -17.17 14.60
C SER A 338 0.72 -16.14 14.79
N SER A 339 1.08 -15.40 13.72
CA SER A 339 2.06 -14.30 13.78
C SER A 339 1.60 -13.16 14.71
N ARG A 340 0.29 -13.00 14.94
CA ARG A 340 -0.26 -12.00 15.84
C ARG A 340 0.37 -12.08 17.22
N TRP A 341 0.42 -13.29 17.79
CA TRP A 341 1.01 -13.55 19.10
C TRP A 341 2.49 -13.13 19.14
N TRP A 342 3.25 -13.49 18.12
CA TRP A 342 4.66 -13.10 18.01
C TRP A 342 4.84 -11.58 17.95
N LYS A 343 3.99 -10.84 17.22
CA LYS A 343 4.05 -9.37 17.17
C LYS A 343 3.76 -8.77 18.55
N LEU A 344 2.73 -9.25 19.23
CA LEU A 344 2.38 -8.79 20.58
C LEU A 344 3.50 -9.08 21.58
N LYS A 345 4.04 -10.32 21.57
CA LYS A 345 5.16 -10.73 22.42
C LYS A 345 6.42 -9.89 22.18
N LYS A 346 6.75 -9.57 20.92
CA LYS A 346 7.89 -8.70 20.57
C LYS A 346 7.79 -7.33 21.26
N TYR A 347 6.59 -6.83 21.48
CA TYR A 347 6.34 -5.55 22.16
C TYR A 347 5.94 -5.69 23.64
N GLY A 348 6.14 -6.88 24.23
CA GLY A 348 5.83 -7.18 25.62
C GLY A 348 4.35 -7.11 25.97
N ILE A 349 3.46 -7.38 25.01
CA ILE A 349 2.00 -7.33 25.18
C ILE A 349 1.49 -8.76 25.41
N SER A 350 0.81 -9.00 26.54
CA SER A 350 0.08 -10.25 26.82
C SER A 350 -1.31 -10.22 26.17
N GLU A 351 -1.80 -11.38 25.71
CA GLU A 351 -3.15 -11.46 25.12
C GLU A 351 -4.28 -11.29 26.14
N GLU A 352 -3.99 -11.45 27.44
CA GLU A 352 -4.96 -11.35 28.55
C GLU A 352 -5.06 -9.93 29.17
N GLY A 353 -4.60 -8.90 28.47
CA GLY A 353 -4.60 -7.50 28.94
C GLY A 353 -5.91 -6.75 28.72
#